data_AF-A0A7S0WWK9-F1
#
_entry.id   AF-A0A7S0WWK9-F1
#
_cell.length_a   1.000
_cell.length_b   1.000
_cell.length_c   1.000
_cell.angle_alpha   90.00
_cell.angle_beta   90.00
_cell.angle_gamma   90.00
#
_symmetry.space_group_name_H-M   'P 1'
#
loop_
_entity.id
_entity.type
_entity.pdbx_description
1 polymer ?
#
loop_
_entity_poly.entity_id
_entity_poly.type
_entity_poly.pdbx_seq_one_letter_code
_entity_poly.pdbx_strand_id
1 'polypeptide(L)'
;YAAPEQFRGEATRWTDLYGAGGVLLFLLTGEATAARPQRLQEVDLTGVECSQGTLAVLGELIRSIPEDRFKSAAAARDAVEGALRVLRAAPSGGAPSGGAQEEGRRAAGGPEQGVPPIGDQIAAAARQAAAQAVSGLGAAVVA
;
A
#
# COMPACT_ATOMS: atom_id res chain seq x y z
N TYR A 1 -5.83 10.13 -1.04
CA TYR A 1 -6.39 9.58 0.21
C TYR A 1 -6.62 10.73 1.17
N ALA A 2 -7.80 10.83 1.78
CA ALA A 2 -8.15 11.91 2.72
C ALA A 2 -8.06 11.41 4.17
N ALA A 3 -7.44 12.19 5.04
CA ALA A 3 -7.34 11.89 6.47
C ALA A 3 -8.65 12.22 7.22
N PRO A 4 -8.96 11.53 8.35
CA PRO A 4 -10.19 11.77 9.11
C PRO A 4 -10.42 13.23 9.50
N GLU A 5 -9.37 13.96 9.87
CA GLU A 5 -9.46 15.38 10.24
C GLU A 5 -9.89 16.30 9.07
N GLN A 6 -9.62 15.90 7.82
CA GLN A 6 -10.03 16.69 6.64
C GLN A 6 -11.55 16.73 6.47
N PHE A 7 -12.28 15.72 6.97
CA PHE A 7 -13.75 15.74 6.98
C PHE A 7 -14.32 16.74 8.01
N ARG A 8 -13.48 17.29 8.90
CA ARG A 8 -13.82 18.37 9.82
C ARG A 8 -13.32 19.74 9.34
N GLY A 9 -12.76 19.81 8.12
CA GLY A 9 -12.17 21.03 7.57
C GLY A 9 -10.77 21.36 8.11
N GLU A 10 -10.11 20.41 8.77
CA GLU A 10 -8.75 20.59 9.29
C GLU A 10 -7.72 19.94 8.36
N ALA A 11 -6.59 20.62 8.19
CA ALA A 11 -5.42 20.07 7.53
C ALA A 11 -4.18 20.44 8.32
N THR A 12 -3.38 19.45 8.68
CA THR A 12 -2.15 19.62 9.46
C THR A 12 -1.01 18.86 8.79
N ARG A 13 0.21 18.99 9.31
CA ARG A 13 1.35 18.17 8.87
C ARG A 13 1.10 16.65 8.95
N TRP A 14 0.22 16.21 9.84
CA TRP A 14 -0.11 14.80 10.00
C TRP A 14 -1.04 14.30 8.90
N THR A 15 -1.78 15.19 8.25
CA THR A 15 -2.69 14.87 7.15
C THR A 15 -1.92 14.28 5.96
N ASP A 16 -0.76 14.85 5.63
CA ASP A 16 0.11 14.33 4.58
C ASP A 16 0.65 12.93 4.92
N LEU A 17 0.94 12.65 6.20
CA LEU A 17 1.41 11.33 6.65
C LEU A 17 0.32 10.27 6.48
N TYR A 18 -0.93 10.60 6.81
CA TYR A 18 -2.05 9.72 6.55
C TYR A 18 -2.23 9.47 5.05
N GLY A 19 -2.12 10.53 4.24
CA GLY A 19 -2.16 10.44 2.78
C GLY A 19 -1.11 9.47 2.24
N ALA A 20 0.14 9.58 2.71
CA ALA A 20 1.24 8.70 2.35
C ALA A 20 0.99 7.24 2.78
N GLY A 21 0.46 7.03 4.00
CA GLY A 21 0.04 5.71 4.47
C GLY A 21 -1.05 5.08 3.61
N GLY A 22 -2.04 5.89 3.19
CA GLY A 22 -3.09 5.43 2.29
C GLY A 22 -2.56 5.01 0.92
N VAL A 23 -1.58 5.73 0.38
CA VAL A 23 -0.88 5.33 -0.86
C VAL A 23 -0.13 4.01 -0.64
N LEU A 24 0.60 3.87 0.47
CA LEU A 24 1.32 2.63 0.77
C LEU A 24 0.38 1.42 0.90
N LEU A 25 -0.74 1.57 1.61
CA LEU A 25 -1.77 0.52 1.69
C LEU A 25 -2.26 0.12 0.30
N PHE A 26 -2.58 1.11 -0.54
CA PHE A 26 -3.06 0.85 -1.89
C PHE A 26 -2.01 0.14 -2.75
N LEU A 27 -0.74 0.50 -2.64
CA LEU A 27 0.34 -0.18 -3.35
C LEU A 27 0.49 -1.65 -2.91
N LEU A 28 0.25 -1.95 -1.63
CA LEU A 28 0.36 -3.31 -1.08
C LEU A 28 -0.86 -4.19 -1.39
N THR A 29 -2.04 -3.59 -1.50
CA THR A 29 -3.31 -4.35 -1.50
C THR A 29 -4.17 -4.14 -2.75
N GLY A 30 -3.93 -3.05 -3.50
CA GLY A 30 -4.83 -2.57 -4.54
C GLY A 30 -6.12 -1.94 -4.00
N GLU A 31 -6.28 -1.81 -2.68
CA GLU A 31 -7.48 -1.30 -2.04
C GLU A 31 -7.28 0.07 -1.40
N ALA A 32 -8.30 0.90 -1.48
CA ALA A 32 -8.32 2.20 -0.82
C ALA A 32 -8.56 2.08 0.70
N THR A 33 -8.02 3.01 1.50
CA THR A 33 -8.30 3.08 2.96
C THR A 33 -9.80 3.12 3.27
N ALA A 34 -10.60 3.79 2.43
CA ALA A 34 -12.05 3.88 2.57
C ALA A 34 -12.81 2.61 2.13
N ALA A 35 -12.17 1.73 1.35
CA ALA A 35 -12.75 0.46 0.90
C ALA A 35 -12.55 -0.68 1.90
N ARG A 36 -11.57 -0.55 2.81
CA ARG A 36 -11.33 -1.52 3.86
C ARG A 36 -12.28 -1.34 5.04
N PRO A 37 -12.60 -2.43 5.77
CA PRO A 37 -13.34 -2.33 7.02
C PRO A 37 -12.68 -1.37 8.01
N GLN A 38 -13.50 -0.66 8.78
CA GLN A 38 -13.07 0.26 9.83
C GLN A 38 -13.42 -0.37 11.19
N ARG A 39 -12.45 -0.51 12.10
CA ARG A 39 -12.69 -0.97 13.49
C ARG A 39 -12.26 0.12 14.46
N LEU A 40 -13.17 0.56 15.34
CA LEU A 40 -12.90 1.67 16.28
C LEU A 40 -12.35 2.92 15.58
N GLN A 41 -12.85 3.21 14.37
CA GLN A 41 -12.40 4.28 13.49
C GLN A 41 -10.98 4.11 12.91
N GLU A 42 -10.31 2.98 13.11
CA GLU A 42 -9.04 2.65 12.46
C GLU A 42 -9.25 1.74 11.24
N VAL A 43 -8.39 1.89 10.23
CA VAL A 43 -8.39 1.03 9.04
C VAL A 43 -7.94 -0.38 9.42
N ASP A 44 -8.72 -1.39 9.06
CA ASP A 44 -8.38 -2.78 9.30
C ASP A 44 -7.24 -3.26 8.38
N LEU A 45 -6.09 -3.58 8.99
CA LEU A 45 -4.89 -4.09 8.32
C LEU A 45 -4.82 -5.63 8.30
N THR A 46 -5.87 -6.32 8.74
CA THR A 46 -5.95 -7.79 8.63
C THR A 46 -5.84 -8.21 7.17
N GLY A 47 -4.98 -9.19 6.86
CA GLY A 47 -4.79 -9.71 5.51
C GLY A 47 -3.92 -8.85 4.58
N VAL A 48 -3.26 -7.82 5.10
CA VAL A 48 -2.23 -7.09 4.33
C VAL A 48 -0.95 -7.93 4.31
N GLU A 49 -0.52 -8.34 3.11
CA GLU A 49 0.69 -9.14 2.92
C GLU A 49 1.93 -8.23 2.79
N CYS A 50 2.71 -8.11 3.87
CA CYS A 50 4.01 -7.41 3.84
C CYS A 50 4.89 -7.85 5.02
N SER A 51 6.11 -7.33 5.10
CA SER A 51 6.99 -7.57 6.25
C SER A 51 6.40 -6.94 7.52
N GLN A 52 6.68 -7.51 8.70
CA GLN A 52 6.18 -6.98 9.97
C GLN A 52 6.60 -5.52 10.22
N GLY A 53 7.82 -5.14 9.80
CA GLY A 53 8.28 -3.76 9.88
C GLY A 53 7.47 -2.82 9.00
N THR A 54 7.15 -3.24 7.76
CA THR A 54 6.28 -2.48 6.86
C THR A 54 4.88 -2.33 7.43
N LEU A 55 4.33 -3.40 8.02
CA LEU A 55 3.00 -3.39 8.63
C LEU A 55 2.92 -2.42 9.82
N ALA A 56 3.96 -2.42 10.67
CA ALA A 56 4.04 -1.49 11.80
C ALA A 56 4.10 -0.03 11.34
N VAL A 57 4.94 0.28 10.35
CA VAL A 57 5.04 1.62 9.76
C VAL A 57 3.72 2.06 9.13
N LEU A 58 3.08 1.16 8.38
CA LEU A 58 1.78 1.43 7.76
C LEU A 58 0.72 1.75 8.82
N GLY A 59 0.65 0.94 9.88
CA GLY A 59 -0.29 1.14 10.99
C GLY A 59 -0.11 2.49 11.70
N GLU A 60 1.13 2.94 11.88
CA GLU A 60 1.41 4.26 12.47
C GLU A 60 1.05 5.43 11.54
N LEU A 61 1.29 5.31 10.22
CA LEU A 61 0.93 6.35 9.26
C LEU A 61 -0.58 6.60 9.19
N ILE A 62 -1.39 5.55 9.24
CA ILE A 62 -2.84 5.62 9.04
C ILE A 62 -3.65 5.68 10.35
N ARG A 63 -3.01 6.00 11.49
CA ARG A 63 -3.74 6.24 12.74
C ARG A 63 -4.78 7.33 12.55
N SER A 64 -5.94 7.15 13.15
CA SER A 64 -7.05 8.10 13.00
C SER A 64 -6.85 9.36 13.83
N ILE A 65 -6.19 9.24 14.99
CA ILE A 65 -5.75 10.37 15.81
C ILE A 65 -4.42 10.88 15.23
N PRO A 66 -4.35 12.15 14.77
CA PRO A 66 -3.13 12.73 14.19
C PRO A 66 -1.89 12.61 15.09
N GLU A 67 -2.06 12.84 16.38
CA GLU A 67 -0.98 12.87 17.38
C GLU A 67 -0.35 11.49 17.64
N ASP A 68 -1.07 10.41 17.31
CA ASP A 68 -0.62 9.03 17.43
C ASP A 68 0.19 8.55 16.21
N ARG A 69 0.25 9.37 15.15
CA ARG A 69 1.14 9.14 13.99
C ARG A 69 2.57 9.56 14.32
N PHE A 70 3.46 9.36 13.35
CA PHE A 70 4.84 9.87 13.43
C PHE A 70 4.87 11.38 13.74
N LYS A 71 5.83 11.79 14.58
CA LYS A 71 5.98 13.19 15.00
C LYS A 71 6.45 14.12 13.87
N SER A 72 7.00 13.56 12.78
CA SER A 72 7.42 14.30 11.60
C SER A 72 7.50 13.40 10.37
N ALA A 73 7.53 14.02 9.18
CA ALA A 73 7.79 13.31 7.93
C ALA A 73 9.18 12.66 7.88
N ALA A 74 10.19 13.27 8.53
CA ALA A 74 11.51 12.68 8.64
C ALA A 74 11.48 11.37 9.44
N ALA A 75 10.78 11.34 10.58
CA ALA A 75 10.62 10.12 11.38
C ALA A 75 9.90 9.02 10.60
N ALA A 76 8.85 9.36 9.85
CA ALA A 76 8.14 8.43 8.99
C ALA A 76 9.06 7.85 7.90
N ARG A 77 9.83 8.70 7.21
CA ARG A 77 10.80 8.28 6.19
C ARG A 77 11.84 7.33 6.79
N ASP A 78 12.44 7.70 7.92
CA ASP A 78 13.49 6.90 8.56
C ASP A 78 12.96 5.52 8.97
N ALA A 79 11.69 5.44 9.41
CA ALA A 79 11.02 4.19 9.73
C ALA A 79 10.76 3.32 8.49
N VAL A 80 10.28 3.91 7.37
CA VAL A 80 10.13 3.21 6.09
C VAL A 80 11.48 2.67 5.61
N GLU A 81 12.53 3.48 5.62
CA GLU A 81 13.86 3.06 5.21
C GLU A 81 14.41 1.96 6.13
N GLY A 82 14.17 2.04 7.44
CA GLY A 82 14.50 1.00 8.40
C GLY A 82 13.84 -0.34 8.05
N ALA A 83 12.55 -0.34 7.77
CA ALA A 83 11.82 -1.53 7.35
C ALA A 83 12.39 -2.13 6.04
N LEU A 84 12.74 -1.28 5.07
CA LEU A 84 13.35 -1.71 3.81
C LEU A 84 14.76 -2.30 4.00
N ARG A 85 15.57 -1.77 4.93
CA ARG A 85 16.89 -2.32 5.24
C ARG A 85 16.78 -3.72 5.81
N VAL A 86 15.85 -3.97 6.73
CA VAL A 86 15.61 -5.30 7.30
C VAL A 86 15.24 -6.31 6.22
N LEU A 87 14.36 -5.92 5.29
CA LEU A 87 13.98 -6.77 4.16
C LEU A 87 15.18 -7.11 3.26
N ARG A 88 16.07 -6.15 3.01
CA ARG A 88 17.27 -6.34 2.17
C ARG A 88 18.39 -7.11 2.87
N ALA A 89 18.47 -7.01 4.19
CA ALA A 89 19.49 -7.68 5.00
C ALA A 89 19.10 -9.12 5.37
N ALA A 90 17.81 -9.48 5.26
CA ALA A 90 17.38 -10.85 5.43
C ALA A 90 18.13 -11.74 4.43
N PRO A 91 18.79 -12.82 4.88
CA PRO A 91 19.42 -13.75 3.97
C PRO A 91 18.34 -14.29 3.04
N SER A 92 18.55 -14.17 1.73
CA SER A 92 17.74 -14.82 0.71
C SER A 92 17.81 -16.32 0.96
N GLY A 93 16.86 -16.84 1.76
CA GLY A 93 16.69 -18.27 1.99
C GLY A 93 16.53 -18.93 0.64
N GLY A 94 17.45 -19.85 0.32
CA GLY A 94 17.51 -20.54 -0.95
C GLY A 94 16.15 -21.14 -1.33
N ALA A 95 15.83 -21.06 -2.61
CA ALA A 95 14.69 -21.70 -3.21
C ALA A 95 14.63 -23.20 -2.83
N PRO A 96 13.49 -23.71 -2.36
CA PRO A 96 13.14 -25.09 -2.65
C PRO A 96 12.60 -25.13 -4.09
N SER A 97 13.50 -25.39 -5.03
CA SER A 97 13.13 -26.03 -6.28
C SER A 97 12.56 -27.41 -5.95
N GLY A 98 11.25 -27.61 -6.12
CA GLY A 98 10.67 -28.94 -5.98
C GLY A 98 9.15 -28.98 -6.05
N GLY A 99 8.63 -29.39 -7.21
CA GLY A 99 7.43 -30.21 -7.28
C GLY A 99 6.12 -29.50 -7.60
N ALA A 100 5.70 -29.64 -8.86
CA ALA A 100 4.34 -29.43 -9.32
C ALA A 100 3.32 -30.26 -8.51
N GLN A 101 2.15 -29.67 -8.25
CA GLN A 101 0.89 -30.40 -8.34
C GLN A 101 -0.26 -29.43 -8.66
N GLU A 102 -0.79 -29.66 -9.85
CA GLU A 102 -1.87 -28.99 -10.54
C GLU A 102 -3.12 -29.85 -10.36
N GLU A 103 -4.21 -29.27 -9.84
CA GLU A 103 -5.62 -29.72 -9.94
C GLU A 103 -6.41 -28.85 -8.94
N GLY A 104 -7.49 -28.14 -9.25
CA GLY A 104 -8.42 -28.19 -10.36
C GLY A 104 -9.81 -27.90 -9.76
N ARG A 105 -10.41 -26.74 -10.04
CA ARG A 105 -11.89 -26.62 -9.97
C ARG A 105 -12.44 -25.47 -10.81
N ARG A 106 -13.33 -25.87 -11.71
CA ARG A 106 -14.17 -25.06 -12.60
C ARG A 106 -15.28 -24.34 -11.83
N ALA A 107 -15.68 -23.17 -12.34
CA ALA A 107 -17.06 -22.70 -12.63
C ALA A 107 -17.06 -21.16 -12.60
N ALA A 108 -17.24 -20.46 -13.73
CA ALA A 108 -18.49 -20.17 -14.46
C ALA A 108 -19.03 -18.77 -14.11
N GLY A 109 -19.22 -17.92 -15.12
CA GLY A 109 -19.90 -16.62 -15.02
C GLY A 109 -19.43 -15.63 -16.09
N GLY A 110 -20.26 -15.41 -17.12
CA GLY A 110 -20.02 -14.47 -18.23
C GLY A 110 -20.19 -12.98 -17.84
N PRO A 111 -20.03 -12.05 -18.80
CA PRO A 111 -19.58 -10.70 -18.52
C PRO A 111 -20.75 -9.74 -18.24
N GLU A 112 -20.74 -9.10 -17.07
CA GLU A 112 -21.52 -7.87 -16.88
C GLU A 112 -20.67 -6.67 -17.34
N GLN A 113 -21.08 -6.09 -18.47
CA GLN A 113 -20.60 -4.78 -18.92
C GLN A 113 -21.21 -3.70 -18.00
N GLY A 114 -20.51 -3.36 -16.93
CA GLY A 114 -20.79 -2.21 -16.08
C GLY A 114 -19.75 -1.12 -16.31
N VAL A 115 -20.20 0.11 -16.57
CA VAL A 115 -19.37 1.31 -16.69
C VAL A 115 -18.48 1.45 -15.43
N PRO A 116 -17.15 1.58 -15.55
CA PRO A 116 -16.27 1.56 -14.38
C PRO A 116 -16.51 2.79 -13.49
N PRO A 117 -16.66 2.63 -12.17
CA PRO A 117 -16.70 3.75 -11.23
C PRO A 117 -15.40 4.56 -11.34
N ILE A 118 -15.50 5.87 -11.16
CA ILE A 118 -14.40 6.85 -11.30
C ILE A 118 -13.11 6.44 -10.53
N GLY A 119 -13.24 5.65 -9.45
CA GLY A 119 -12.11 5.09 -8.69
C GLY A 119 -11.23 4.12 -9.48
N ASP A 120 -11.79 3.35 -10.40
CA ASP A 120 -11.03 2.36 -11.19
C ASP A 120 -10.14 3.01 -12.24
N GLN A 121 -10.52 4.19 -12.72
CA GLN A 121 -9.70 4.98 -13.65
C GLN A 121 -8.45 5.53 -12.95
N ILE A 122 -8.56 5.93 -11.68
CA ILE A 122 -7.42 6.38 -10.87
C ILE A 122 -6.51 5.18 -10.55
N ALA A 123 -7.07 4.03 -10.22
CA ALA A 123 -6.31 2.81 -9.98
C ALA A 123 -5.58 2.31 -11.24
N ALA A 124 -6.21 2.40 -12.42
CA ALA A 124 -5.60 2.05 -13.70
C ALA A 124 -4.48 3.03 -14.07
N ALA A 125 -4.68 4.34 -13.88
CA ALA A 125 -3.66 5.36 -14.11
C ALA A 125 -2.45 5.18 -13.17
N ALA A 126 -2.68 4.84 -11.91
CA ALA A 126 -1.62 4.56 -10.95
C ALA A 126 -0.79 3.32 -11.33
N ARG A 127 -1.45 2.25 -11.80
CA ARG A 127 -0.76 1.04 -12.31
C ARG A 127 0.08 1.33 -13.55
N GLN A 128 -0.42 2.15 -14.47
CA GLN A 128 0.30 2.55 -15.68
C GLN A 128 1.49 3.46 -15.34
N ALA A 129 1.33 4.41 -14.41
CA ALA A 129 2.42 5.27 -13.94
C ALA A 129 3.52 4.47 -13.22
N ALA A 130 3.15 3.50 -12.39
CA ALA A 130 4.10 2.61 -11.72
C ALA A 130 4.87 1.74 -12.73
N ALA A 131 4.21 1.21 -13.77
CA ALA A 131 4.86 0.46 -14.83
C ALA A 131 5.87 1.31 -15.62
N GLN A 132 5.53 2.56 -15.92
CA GLN A 132 6.42 3.50 -16.63
C GLN A 132 7.65 3.89 -15.81
N ALA A 133 7.50 4.06 -14.49
CA ALA A 133 8.60 4.38 -13.58
C ALA A 133 9.63 3.22 -13.47
N VAL A 134 9.17 1.98 -13.50
CA VAL A 134 10.04 0.79 -13.49
C VAL A 134 10.79 0.63 -14.83
N SER A 135 10.17 0.97 -15.95
CA SER A 135 10.85 0.99 -17.25
C SER A 135 11.85 2.14 -17.43
N GLY A 136 11.65 3.29 -16.78
CA GLY A 136 12.53 4.45 -16.86
C GLY A 136 13.88 4.31 -16.13
N LEU A 137 13.95 3.48 -15.08
CA LEU A 137 15.21 3.23 -14.36
C LEU A 137 16.19 2.31 -15.11
N GLY A 138 15.75 1.60 -16.16
CA GLY A 138 16.61 0.75 -16.99
C GLY A 138 17.40 1.51 -18.07
N ALA A 139 17.00 2.73 -18.42
CA ALA A 139 17.60 3.47 -19.53
C ALA A 139 18.79 4.37 -19.12
N ALA A 140 19.00 4.60 -17.82
CA ALA A 140 20.02 5.53 -17.32
C ALA A 140 21.37 4.86 -16.91
N VAL A 141 21.58 3.58 -17.21
CA VAL A 141 22.80 2.82 -16.86
C VAL A 141 23.63 2.38 -18.09
N VAL A 142 23.30 2.85 -19.31
CA VAL A 142 24.14 2.61 -20.51
C VAL A 142 24.27 3.85 -21.40
N ALA A 143 24.69 4.99 -20.84
CA ALA A 143 25.18 6.12 -21.64
C ALA A 143 26.40 6.75 -20.97
#